data_AF-A0A8T2N8E4-F1
#
_entry.id   AF-A0A8T2N8E4-F1
#
_cell.length_a   1.000
_cell.length_b   1.000
_cell.length_c   1.000
_cell.angle_alpha   90.00
_cell.angle_beta   90.00
_cell.angle_gamma   90.00
#
_symmetry.space_group_name_H-M   'P 1'
#
loop_
_entity.id
_entity.type
_entity.pdbx_description
1 polymer ?
#
loop_
_entity_poly.entity_id
_entity_poly.type
_entity_poly.pdbx_seq_one_letter_code
_entity_poly.pdbx_strand_id
1 'polypeptide(L)'
;MLVTLCVVLPLAMLPRIGFLSYSSSVAFLFMVYFSIVVVIKKWSIPCPLPQNQTIPLVSQFNNSSDPECTPKLFVISSRSAYAVPTMAFSFLCHTAVLPIYCELHRPTKKKMQYVANVGISLSFLIYLVSALFGYLTFYEHVESELLLGYNQYLPRDVVVMSVRCAILLAVLLTIPLIHFPARKAVVMLIRGDRPFSWPCHVVVTIVLLAVVLLLAIYVPDIRNVFGVVGSTTSTCLLFVYPGLFYLRISGDPLKSPQAISAVALVVFGVLVGLLSLCVIIVTWAQE
;
A
#
# COMPACT_ATOMS: atom_id res chain seq x y z
N MET A 1 -12.83 10.89 -12.29
CA MET A 1 -12.78 12.28 -12.78
C MET A 1 -13.55 13.26 -11.89
N LEU A 2 -14.85 13.07 -11.65
CA LEU A 2 -15.66 13.95 -10.78
C LEU A 2 -15.10 14.04 -9.35
N VAL A 3 -14.79 12.90 -8.74
CA VAL A 3 -14.18 12.84 -7.40
C VAL A 3 -12.84 13.58 -7.35
N THR A 4 -12.03 13.46 -8.40
CA THR A 4 -10.73 14.13 -8.50
C THR A 4 -10.88 15.65 -8.56
N LEU A 5 -11.81 16.16 -9.38
CA LEU A 5 -12.05 17.59 -9.55
C LEU A 5 -12.80 18.22 -8.36
N CYS A 6 -13.83 17.55 -7.84
CA CYS A 6 -14.71 18.11 -6.82
C CYS A 6 -14.25 17.83 -5.38
N VAL A 7 -13.46 16.77 -5.15
CA VAL A 7 -13.03 16.38 -3.80
C VAL A 7 -11.52 16.48 -3.67
N VAL A 8 -10.76 15.83 -4.57
CA VAL A 8 -9.30 15.75 -4.41
C VAL A 8 -8.62 17.10 -4.66
N LEU A 9 -9.00 17.83 -5.70
CA LEU A 9 -8.40 19.11 -6.04
C LEU A 9 -8.56 20.18 -4.92
N PRO A 10 -9.77 20.46 -4.39
CA PRO A 10 -9.90 21.43 -3.29
C PRO A 10 -9.19 20.95 -2.03
N LEU A 11 -9.19 19.65 -1.76
CA LEU A 11 -8.53 19.08 -0.57
C LEU A 11 -6.99 19.12 -0.69
N ALA A 12 -6.43 18.96 -1.89
CA ALA A 12 -5.00 19.08 -2.17
C ALA A 12 -4.49 20.53 -2.18
N MET A 13 -5.39 21.50 -2.39
CA MET A 13 -5.08 22.95 -2.37
C MET A 13 -5.10 23.55 -0.95
N LEU A 14 -5.54 22.80 0.07
CA LEU A 14 -5.59 23.30 1.45
C LEU A 14 -4.18 23.58 2.00
N PRO A 15 -3.91 24.81 2.50
CA PRO A 15 -2.57 25.20 2.95
C PRO A 15 -2.25 24.83 4.41
N ARG A 16 -3.22 24.36 5.22
CA ARG A 16 -3.01 24.10 6.66
C ARG A 16 -3.33 22.65 7.05
N ILE A 17 -2.40 22.08 7.82
CA ILE A 17 -2.33 20.68 8.25
C ILE A 17 -3.02 20.45 9.64
N GLY A 18 -3.65 21.47 10.23
CA GLY A 18 -4.23 21.36 11.59
C GLY A 18 -5.36 20.33 11.75
N PHE A 19 -6.10 19.99 10.69
CA PHE A 19 -7.19 19.00 10.71
C PHE A 19 -6.74 17.57 10.40
N LEU A 20 -5.43 17.38 10.18
CA LEU A 20 -4.89 16.19 9.57
C LEU A 20 -4.86 14.98 10.52
N SER A 21 -4.64 15.23 11.81
CA SER A 21 -4.68 14.20 12.85
C SER A 21 -6.06 13.54 12.95
N TYR A 22 -7.13 14.32 12.88
CA TYR A 22 -8.50 13.81 12.90
C TYR A 22 -8.80 12.96 11.66
N SER A 23 -8.46 13.46 10.47
CA SER A 23 -8.67 12.72 9.21
C SER A 23 -7.90 11.39 9.17
N SER A 24 -6.68 11.36 9.71
CA SER A 24 -5.86 10.14 9.78
C SER A 24 -6.43 9.11 10.75
N SER A 25 -6.95 9.57 11.91
CA SER A 25 -7.63 8.70 12.86
C SER A 25 -8.92 8.08 12.28
N VAL A 26 -9.70 8.87 11.54
CA VAL A 26 -10.91 8.37 10.84
C VAL A 26 -10.54 7.33 9.78
N ALA A 27 -9.52 7.60 8.95
CA ALA A 27 -9.05 6.64 7.95
C ALA A 27 -8.56 5.34 8.61
N PHE A 28 -7.85 5.41 9.73
CA PHE A 28 -7.43 4.26 10.50
C PHE A 28 -8.61 3.42 11.01
N LEU A 29 -9.66 4.05 11.54
CA LEU A 29 -10.88 3.35 11.99
C LEU A 29 -11.56 2.61 10.84
N PHE A 30 -11.61 3.19 9.64
CA PHE A 30 -12.14 2.50 8.45
C PHE A 30 -11.31 1.27 8.07
N MET A 31 -10.00 1.30 8.22
CA MET A 31 -9.13 0.14 7.97
C MET A 31 -9.33 -0.97 9.01
N VAL A 32 -9.53 -0.61 10.29
CA VAL A 32 -9.91 -1.59 11.33
C VAL A 32 -11.27 -2.20 11.03
N TYR A 33 -12.26 -1.38 10.64
CA TYR A 33 -13.58 -1.86 10.23
C TYR A 33 -13.50 -2.84 9.06
N PHE A 34 -12.72 -2.53 8.02
CA PHE A 34 -12.45 -3.45 6.91
C PHE A 34 -11.90 -4.79 7.41
N SER A 35 -10.86 -4.77 8.26
CA SER A 35 -10.26 -5.99 8.80
C SER A 35 -11.28 -6.84 9.58
N ILE A 36 -12.14 -6.21 10.39
CA ILE A 36 -13.20 -6.92 11.13
C ILE A 36 -14.19 -7.58 10.17
N VAL A 37 -14.63 -6.86 9.14
CA VAL A 37 -15.58 -7.42 8.16
C VAL A 37 -14.97 -8.59 7.39
N VAL A 38 -13.70 -8.52 7.00
CA VAL A 38 -13.00 -9.65 6.35
C VAL A 38 -13.01 -10.89 7.24
N VAL A 39 -12.75 -10.73 8.54
CA VAL A 39 -12.81 -11.84 9.52
C VAL A 39 -14.23 -12.41 9.62
N ILE A 40 -15.26 -11.57 9.69
CA ILE A 40 -16.65 -12.02 9.79
C ILE A 40 -17.07 -12.75 8.50
N LYS A 41 -16.74 -12.19 7.33
CA LYS A 41 -17.16 -12.74 6.03
C LYS A 41 -16.50 -14.09 5.71
N LYS A 42 -15.31 -14.37 6.24
CA LYS A 42 -14.71 -15.72 6.16
C LYS A 42 -15.66 -16.83 6.62
N TRP A 43 -16.48 -16.56 7.64
CA TRP A 43 -17.44 -17.51 8.20
C TRP A 43 -18.80 -17.49 7.48
N SER A 44 -19.07 -16.45 6.69
CA SER A 44 -20.31 -16.32 5.91
C SER A 44 -20.22 -16.96 4.53
N ILE A 45 -19.02 -17.04 3.95
CA ILE A 45 -18.80 -17.59 2.59
C ILE A 45 -18.47 -19.08 2.72
N PRO A 46 -19.34 -19.97 2.20
CA PRO A 46 -19.04 -21.40 2.19
C PRO A 46 -17.91 -21.68 1.19
N CYS A 47 -17.13 -22.72 1.48
CA CYS A 47 -16.19 -23.30 0.55
C CYS A 47 -16.63 -24.76 0.31
N PRO A 48 -16.75 -25.24 -0.95
CA PRO A 48 -16.36 -24.60 -2.22
C PRO A 48 -17.23 -23.39 -2.59
N LEU A 49 -16.64 -22.44 -3.34
CA LEU A 49 -17.31 -21.20 -3.74
C LEU A 49 -18.50 -21.52 -4.67
N PRO A 50 -19.68 -20.91 -4.47
CA PRO A 50 -20.84 -21.18 -5.30
C PRO A 50 -20.54 -20.75 -6.75
N GLN A 51 -20.50 -21.72 -7.66
CA GLN A 51 -20.43 -21.44 -9.10
C GLN A 51 -21.75 -20.80 -9.56
N ASN A 52 -21.67 -19.88 -10.52
CA ASN A 52 -22.79 -19.19 -11.17
C ASN A 52 -23.71 -20.14 -11.99
N GLN A 53 -23.83 -21.42 -11.62
CA GLN A 53 -24.76 -22.35 -12.24
C GLN A 53 -26.02 -22.47 -11.40
N THR A 54 -27.13 -22.11 -12.03
CA THR A 54 -28.50 -22.38 -11.57
C THR A 54 -28.72 -23.89 -11.64
N ILE A 55 -28.44 -24.61 -10.55
CA ILE A 55 -28.92 -25.98 -10.36
C ILE A 55 -29.53 -26.06 -8.96
N PRO A 56 -30.80 -26.49 -8.83
CA PRO A 56 -31.47 -26.53 -7.55
C PRO A 56 -30.90 -27.64 -6.66
N LEU A 57 -30.63 -27.26 -5.41
CA LEU A 57 -30.66 -28.05 -4.18
C LEU A 57 -31.06 -29.53 -4.34
N VAL A 58 -30.11 -30.46 -4.53
CA VAL A 58 -30.08 -31.80 -3.89
C VAL A 58 -28.62 -32.32 -3.87
N SER A 59 -28.17 -32.71 -2.68
CA SER A 59 -27.09 -33.67 -2.36
C SER A 59 -25.66 -33.43 -2.87
N GLN A 60 -24.76 -33.06 -1.97
CA GLN A 60 -23.88 -34.04 -1.29
C GLN A 60 -22.94 -33.29 -0.33
N PHE A 61 -23.26 -33.35 0.97
CA PHE A 61 -22.21 -33.34 2.01
C PHE A 61 -21.43 -34.65 1.87
N ASN A 62 -20.59 -34.74 0.84
CA ASN A 62 -19.54 -35.75 0.80
C ASN A 62 -18.36 -35.19 1.58
N ASN A 63 -17.90 -35.94 2.57
CA ASN A 63 -16.58 -35.81 3.20
C ASN A 63 -15.48 -36.15 2.18
N SER A 64 -15.43 -35.42 1.06
CA SER A 64 -14.26 -35.29 0.24
C SER A 64 -13.61 -33.98 0.66
N SER A 65 -12.45 -34.08 1.30
CA SER A 65 -11.51 -32.98 1.41
C SER A 65 -11.13 -32.54 0.00
N ASP A 66 -11.96 -31.68 -0.60
CA ASP A 66 -11.72 -31.11 -1.92
C ASP A 66 -10.42 -30.29 -1.85
N PRO A 67 -9.46 -30.55 -2.76
CA PRO A 67 -8.14 -29.93 -2.70
C PRO A 67 -8.20 -28.40 -2.82
N GLU A 68 -9.28 -27.84 -3.37
CA GLU A 68 -9.49 -26.39 -3.52
C GLU A 68 -9.67 -25.64 -2.20
N CYS A 69 -10.15 -26.30 -1.16
CA CYS A 69 -10.41 -25.67 0.15
C CYS A 69 -9.27 -25.89 1.15
N THR A 70 -8.10 -26.31 0.66
CA THR A 70 -6.92 -26.57 1.49
C THR A 70 -5.91 -25.43 1.37
N PRO A 71 -5.39 -24.90 2.50
CA PRO A 71 -4.41 -23.83 2.44
C PRO A 71 -3.08 -24.37 1.91
N LYS A 72 -2.65 -23.90 0.74
CA LYS A 72 -1.29 -24.13 0.25
C LYS A 72 -0.36 -23.14 0.94
N LEU A 73 0.61 -23.64 1.71
CA LEU A 73 1.56 -22.82 2.48
C LEU A 73 2.71 -22.27 1.61
N PHE A 74 3.07 -22.98 0.54
CA PHE A 74 4.18 -22.58 -0.32
C PHE A 74 3.87 -22.86 -1.79
N VAL A 75 3.72 -21.79 -2.58
CA VAL A 75 3.54 -21.84 -4.02
C VAL A 75 4.47 -20.80 -4.65
N ILE A 76 5.44 -21.26 -5.43
CA ILE A 76 6.27 -20.39 -6.25
C ILE A 76 5.63 -20.30 -7.63
N SER A 77 5.14 -19.12 -7.97
CA SER A 77 4.61 -18.78 -9.29
C SER A 77 5.10 -17.39 -9.69
N SER A 78 4.89 -17.00 -10.95
CA SER A 78 5.16 -15.64 -11.43
C SER A 78 4.42 -14.59 -10.60
N ARG A 79 3.21 -14.91 -10.10
CA ARG A 79 2.42 -14.05 -9.20
C ARG A 79 3.12 -13.78 -7.86
N SER A 80 3.91 -14.72 -7.37
CA SER A 80 4.65 -14.58 -6.10
C SER A 80 5.74 -13.51 -6.20
N ALA A 81 6.20 -13.17 -7.40
CA ALA A 81 7.18 -12.09 -7.62
C ALA A 81 6.66 -10.70 -7.26
N TYR A 82 5.34 -10.50 -7.29
CA TYR A 82 4.71 -9.25 -6.87
C TYR A 82 4.61 -9.10 -5.34
N ALA A 83 4.77 -10.18 -4.58
CA ALA A 83 4.55 -10.16 -3.13
C ALA A 83 5.59 -9.32 -2.38
N VAL A 84 6.89 -9.52 -2.67
CA VAL A 84 7.98 -8.79 -1.99
C VAL A 84 7.92 -7.28 -2.28
N PRO A 85 7.79 -6.82 -3.53
CA PRO A 85 7.56 -5.41 -3.85
C PRO A 85 6.32 -4.82 -3.19
N THR A 86 5.21 -5.56 -3.19
CA THR A 86 3.94 -5.08 -2.60
C THR A 86 4.08 -4.93 -1.09
N MET A 87 4.76 -5.86 -0.40
CA MET A 87 5.07 -5.73 1.02
C MET A 87 6.03 -4.56 1.31
N ALA A 88 7.05 -4.37 0.48
CA ALA A 88 7.93 -3.22 0.60
C ALA A 88 7.15 -1.91 0.43
N PHE A 89 6.24 -1.84 -0.54
CA PHE A 89 5.36 -0.70 -0.72
C PHE A 89 4.41 -0.49 0.47
N SER A 90 3.79 -1.55 1.01
CA SER A 90 2.83 -1.42 2.11
C SER A 90 3.46 -0.90 3.41
N PHE A 91 4.74 -1.20 3.66
CA PHE A 91 5.47 -0.70 4.83
C PHE A 91 6.28 0.58 4.55
N LEU A 92 6.13 1.19 3.37
CA LEU A 92 6.78 2.45 3.04
C LEU A 92 6.11 3.62 3.77
N CYS A 93 6.60 3.96 4.96
CA CYS A 93 6.16 5.13 5.73
C CYS A 93 7.16 6.30 5.72
N HIS A 94 8.28 6.16 5.03
CA HIS A 94 9.48 7.00 5.19
C HIS A 94 9.23 8.47 4.79
N THR A 95 8.36 8.70 3.80
CA THR A 95 8.00 10.03 3.31
C THR A 95 7.18 10.84 4.33
N ALA A 96 6.50 10.17 5.25
CA ALA A 96 5.69 10.80 6.29
C ALA A 96 6.47 11.09 7.59
N VAL A 97 7.64 10.47 7.78
CA VAL A 97 8.44 10.58 9.01
C VAL A 97 8.81 12.04 9.33
N LEU A 98 9.30 12.81 8.35
CA LEU A 98 9.72 14.19 8.58
C LEU A 98 8.55 15.13 8.92
N PRO A 99 7.43 15.14 8.16
CA PRO A 99 6.23 15.89 8.56
C PRO A 99 5.72 15.53 9.96
N ILE A 100 5.67 14.24 10.31
CA ILE A 100 5.23 13.78 11.63
C ILE A 100 6.19 14.27 12.73
N TYR A 101 7.51 14.20 12.48
CA TYR A 101 8.51 14.66 13.44
C TYR A 101 8.40 16.15 13.73
N CYS A 102 8.14 16.97 12.70
CA CYS A 102 7.98 18.42 12.85
C CYS A 102 6.71 18.81 13.63
N GLU A 103 5.63 18.02 13.50
CA GLU A 103 4.36 18.27 14.18
C GLU A 103 4.31 17.68 15.60
N LEU A 104 5.24 16.79 15.94
CA LEU A 104 5.27 16.09 17.23
C LEU A 104 5.57 17.05 18.39
N HIS A 105 4.73 17.02 19.43
CA HIS A 105 4.93 17.87 20.61
C HIS A 105 6.24 17.55 21.35
N ARG A 106 7.16 18.53 21.37
CA ARG A 106 8.53 18.41 21.91
C ARG A 106 9.25 17.19 21.30
N PRO A 107 9.68 17.29 20.02
CA PRO A 107 10.17 16.15 19.25
C PRO A 107 11.53 15.70 19.78
N THR A 108 11.69 14.38 19.97
CA THR A 108 12.96 13.75 20.33
C THR A 108 13.12 12.45 19.54
N LYS A 109 14.36 12.01 19.32
CA LYS A 109 14.65 10.74 18.62
C LYS A 109 13.93 9.55 19.28
N LYS A 110 13.93 9.47 20.61
CA LYS A 110 13.27 8.41 21.38
C LYS A 110 11.75 8.40 21.17
N LYS A 111 11.10 9.56 21.21
CA LYS A 111 9.65 9.66 20.98
C LYS A 111 9.29 9.31 19.54
N MET A 112 10.06 9.78 18.56
CA MET A 112 9.80 9.43 17.16
C MET A 112 9.95 7.94 16.90
N GLN A 113 10.98 7.30 17.47
CA GLN A 113 11.14 5.85 17.39
C GLN A 113 9.96 5.10 18.01
N TYR A 114 9.48 5.56 19.18
CA TYR A 114 8.29 4.99 19.81
C TYR A 114 7.05 5.10 18.90
N VAL A 115 6.79 6.29 18.34
CA VAL A 115 5.69 6.52 17.40
C VAL A 115 5.80 5.62 16.16
N ALA A 116 7.00 5.50 15.60
CA ALA A 116 7.26 4.63 14.45
C ALA A 116 7.04 3.15 14.79
N ASN A 117 7.56 2.66 15.91
CA ASN A 117 7.41 1.27 16.34
C ASN A 117 5.94 0.90 16.58
N VAL A 118 5.18 1.77 17.27
CA VAL A 118 3.75 1.55 17.50
C VAL A 118 2.98 1.56 16.18
N GLY A 119 3.26 2.52 15.29
CA GLY A 119 2.59 2.62 13.99
C GLY A 119 2.85 1.43 13.07
N ILE A 120 4.11 0.98 12.98
CA ILE A 120 4.49 -0.20 12.18
C ILE A 120 3.87 -1.47 12.76
N SER A 121 3.92 -1.65 14.09
CA SER A 121 3.33 -2.83 14.76
C SER A 121 1.83 -2.93 14.54
N LEU A 122 1.12 -1.81 14.67
CA LEU A 122 -0.33 -1.76 14.46
C LEU A 122 -0.71 -2.03 12.98
N SER A 123 0.05 -1.47 12.04
CA SER A 123 -0.14 -1.73 10.61
C SER A 123 0.11 -3.20 10.27
N PHE A 124 1.18 -3.79 10.82
CA PHE A 124 1.49 -5.21 10.65
C PHE A 124 0.35 -6.10 11.13
N LEU A 125 -0.22 -5.84 12.31
CA LEU A 125 -1.35 -6.63 12.83
C LEU A 125 -2.59 -6.56 11.92
N ILE A 126 -2.97 -5.37 11.47
CA ILE A 126 -4.14 -5.19 10.58
C ILE A 126 -3.92 -5.88 9.23
N TYR A 127 -2.72 -5.73 8.65
CA TYR A 127 -2.37 -6.38 7.39
C TYR A 127 -2.32 -7.90 7.53
N LEU A 128 -1.73 -8.42 8.61
CA LEU A 128 -1.64 -9.86 8.87
C LEU A 128 -3.03 -10.49 9.00
N VAL A 129 -3.91 -9.90 9.82
CA VAL A 129 -5.28 -10.40 10.00
C VAL A 129 -6.04 -10.32 8.68
N SER A 130 -6.01 -9.18 7.99
CA SER A 130 -6.74 -9.00 6.72
C SER A 130 -6.23 -9.95 5.63
N ALA A 131 -4.92 -10.15 5.52
CA ALA A 131 -4.32 -11.06 4.54
C ALA A 131 -4.62 -12.53 4.85
N LEU A 132 -4.52 -12.94 6.12
CA LEU A 132 -4.80 -14.31 6.54
C LEU A 132 -6.26 -14.68 6.27
N PHE A 133 -7.21 -13.90 6.78
CA PHE A 133 -8.63 -14.19 6.60
C PHE A 133 -9.09 -13.92 5.15
N GLY A 134 -8.49 -12.96 4.46
CA GLY A 134 -8.72 -12.73 3.03
C GLY A 134 -8.31 -13.93 2.17
N TYR A 135 -7.11 -14.49 2.42
CA TYR A 135 -6.64 -15.70 1.74
C TYR A 135 -7.50 -16.91 2.07
N LEU A 136 -7.80 -17.16 3.35
CA LEU A 136 -8.65 -18.28 3.78
C LEU A 136 -10.09 -18.19 3.25
N THR A 137 -10.53 -17.02 2.76
CA THR A 137 -11.87 -16.85 2.19
C THR A 137 -11.94 -17.34 0.74
N PHE A 138 -10.90 -17.12 -0.07
CA PHE A 138 -10.93 -17.41 -1.51
C PHE A 138 -9.89 -18.45 -1.99
N TYR A 139 -8.92 -18.81 -1.14
CA TYR A 139 -7.84 -19.76 -1.44
C TYR A 139 -7.11 -19.46 -2.76
N GLU A 140 -7.19 -20.35 -3.75
CA GLU A 140 -6.50 -20.17 -5.05
C GLU A 140 -7.14 -19.09 -5.93
N HIS A 141 -8.37 -18.67 -5.62
CA HIS A 141 -9.17 -17.73 -6.41
C HIS A 141 -9.12 -16.29 -5.86
N VAL A 142 -8.00 -15.90 -5.23
CA VAL A 142 -7.82 -14.53 -4.73
C VAL A 142 -7.52 -13.58 -5.89
N GLU A 143 -8.41 -12.61 -6.08
CA GLU A 143 -8.25 -11.50 -7.03
C GLU A 143 -7.15 -10.52 -6.60
N SER A 144 -6.63 -9.70 -7.54
CA SER A 144 -5.69 -8.61 -7.22
C SER A 144 -6.29 -7.59 -6.24
N GLU A 145 -7.61 -7.40 -6.31
CA GLU A 145 -8.39 -6.60 -5.38
C GLU A 145 -9.36 -7.48 -4.59
N LEU A 146 -9.14 -7.58 -3.27
CA LEU A 146 -9.97 -8.43 -2.39
C LEU A 146 -11.47 -8.06 -2.45
N LEU A 147 -11.78 -6.77 -2.54
CA LEU A 147 -13.16 -6.27 -2.58
C LEU A 147 -13.88 -6.59 -3.90
N LEU A 148 -13.14 -6.81 -4.99
CA LEU A 148 -13.67 -7.25 -6.26
C LEU A 148 -14.12 -8.71 -6.18
N GLY A 149 -13.30 -9.56 -5.53
CA GLY A 149 -13.70 -10.92 -5.16
C GLY A 149 -14.99 -10.94 -4.34
N TYR A 150 -15.09 -10.13 -3.27
CA TYR A 150 -16.35 -10.02 -2.51
C TYR A 150 -17.53 -9.50 -3.35
N ASN A 151 -17.30 -8.69 -4.40
CA ASN A 151 -18.38 -8.24 -5.29
C ASN A 151 -18.99 -9.37 -6.08
N GLN A 152 -18.13 -10.24 -6.59
CA GLN A 152 -18.51 -11.29 -7.50
C GLN A 152 -19.42 -12.30 -6.80
N TYR A 153 -19.13 -12.62 -5.54
CA TYR A 153 -19.88 -13.59 -4.77
C TYR A 153 -21.00 -12.98 -3.91
N LEU A 154 -20.85 -11.71 -3.46
CA LEU A 154 -21.84 -11.01 -2.61
C LEU A 154 -22.17 -9.60 -3.14
N PRO A 155 -22.75 -9.48 -4.35
CA PRO A 155 -22.95 -8.18 -5.00
C PRO A 155 -23.96 -7.26 -4.30
N ARG A 156 -24.87 -7.80 -3.48
CA ARG A 156 -25.95 -7.06 -2.81
C ARG A 156 -25.78 -6.94 -1.29
N ASP A 157 -24.63 -7.37 -0.76
CA ASP A 157 -24.42 -7.34 0.68
C ASP A 157 -24.11 -5.92 1.15
N VAL A 158 -25.00 -5.37 1.96
CA VAL A 158 -24.92 -4.00 2.49
C VAL A 158 -23.63 -3.77 3.28
N VAL A 159 -23.08 -4.80 3.93
CA VAL A 159 -21.85 -4.71 4.72
C VAL A 159 -20.62 -4.64 3.81
N VAL A 160 -20.61 -5.36 2.70
CA VAL A 160 -19.52 -5.26 1.71
C VAL A 160 -19.55 -3.90 1.02
N MET A 161 -20.75 -3.39 0.71
CA MET A 161 -20.91 -2.06 0.13
C MET A 161 -20.47 -0.96 1.09
N SER A 162 -20.82 -1.04 2.38
CA SER A 162 -20.40 -0.06 3.38
C SER A 162 -18.87 -0.03 3.55
N VAL A 163 -18.21 -1.20 3.54
CA VAL A 163 -16.74 -1.29 3.57
C VAL A 163 -16.10 -0.63 2.35
N ARG A 164 -16.67 -0.79 1.14
CA ARG A 164 -16.17 -0.10 -0.05
C ARG A 164 -16.22 1.41 0.10
N CYS A 165 -17.35 1.93 0.57
CA CYS A 165 -17.49 3.36 0.83
C CYS A 165 -16.47 3.83 1.88
N ALA A 166 -16.28 3.06 2.96
CA ALA A 166 -15.32 3.39 4.02
C ALA A 166 -13.87 3.43 3.50
N ILE A 167 -13.45 2.45 2.70
CA ILE A 167 -12.11 2.43 2.10
C ILE A 167 -11.94 3.57 1.10
N LEU A 168 -12.95 3.84 0.26
CA LEU A 168 -12.90 4.95 -0.69
C LEU A 168 -12.73 6.29 0.06
N LEU A 169 -13.46 6.51 1.15
CA LEU A 169 -13.29 7.67 2.01
C LEU A 169 -11.91 7.70 2.67
N ALA A 170 -11.42 6.58 3.21
CA ALA A 170 -10.08 6.50 3.82
C ALA A 170 -8.96 6.85 2.82
N VAL A 171 -9.07 6.38 1.58
CA VAL A 171 -8.13 6.70 0.51
C VAL A 171 -8.20 8.19 0.17
N LEU A 172 -9.40 8.76 0.04
CA LEU A 172 -9.58 10.18 -0.25
C LEU A 172 -8.96 11.08 0.84
N LEU A 173 -9.11 10.72 2.12
CA LEU A 173 -8.50 11.43 3.25
C LEU A 173 -6.96 11.32 3.24
N THR A 174 -6.42 10.26 2.64
CA THR A 174 -4.97 10.03 2.57
C THR A 174 -4.31 10.79 1.42
N ILE A 175 -5.02 11.14 0.36
CA ILE A 175 -4.45 11.83 -0.81
C ILE A 175 -3.75 13.15 -0.44
N PRO A 176 -4.33 14.07 0.35
CA PRO A 176 -3.66 15.31 0.74
C PRO A 176 -2.34 15.07 1.48
N LEU A 177 -2.28 14.02 2.31
CA LEU A 177 -1.10 13.63 3.09
C LEU A 177 0.09 13.32 2.22
N ILE A 178 -0.14 12.59 1.13
CA ILE A 178 0.90 12.14 0.20
C ILE A 178 1.21 13.24 -0.81
N HIS A 179 0.19 13.97 -1.26
CA HIS A 179 0.35 15.02 -2.27
C HIS A 179 1.15 16.21 -1.72
N PHE A 180 1.02 16.54 -0.44
CA PHE A 180 1.76 17.64 0.18
C PHE A 180 3.29 17.48 0.10
N PRO A 181 3.91 16.40 0.61
CA PRO A 181 5.35 16.18 0.49
C PRO A 181 5.78 15.95 -0.97
N ALA A 182 4.96 15.30 -1.80
CA ALA A 182 5.27 15.13 -3.23
C ALA A 182 5.43 16.49 -3.93
N ARG A 183 4.48 17.40 -3.74
CA ARG A 183 4.57 18.77 -4.28
C ARG A 183 5.77 19.52 -3.73
N LYS A 184 6.02 19.43 -2.41
CA LYS A 184 7.18 20.10 -1.80
C LYS A 184 8.49 19.60 -2.42
N ALA A 185 8.63 18.29 -2.64
CA ALA A 185 9.78 17.69 -3.29
C ALA A 185 9.96 18.19 -4.74
N VAL A 186 8.88 18.24 -5.53
CA VAL A 186 8.95 18.73 -6.92
C VAL A 186 9.30 20.22 -6.99
N VAL A 187 8.69 21.06 -6.14
CA VAL A 187 9.01 22.49 -6.09
C VAL A 187 10.47 22.70 -5.69
N MET A 188 10.97 21.95 -4.70
CA MET A 188 12.36 22.00 -4.28
C MET A 188 13.32 21.57 -5.40
N LEU A 189 12.95 20.56 -6.21
CA LEU A 189 13.75 20.11 -7.35
C LEU A 189 13.81 21.16 -8.48
N ILE A 190 12.70 21.84 -8.78
CA ILE A 190 12.63 22.81 -9.89
C ILE A 190 13.18 24.18 -9.49
N ARG A 191 12.89 24.65 -8.27
CA ARG A 191 13.18 26.03 -7.85
C ARG A 191 14.21 26.15 -6.73
N GLY A 192 14.66 25.04 -6.15
CA GLY A 192 15.50 25.07 -4.95
C GLY A 192 14.79 25.73 -3.77
N ASP A 193 15.54 26.48 -2.97
CA ASP A 193 15.05 27.12 -1.74
C ASP A 193 14.47 28.53 -1.95
N ARG A 194 13.87 28.78 -3.13
CA ARG A 194 13.26 30.08 -3.44
C ARG A 194 11.95 30.29 -2.68
N PRO A 195 11.56 31.55 -2.39
CA PRO A 195 10.32 31.85 -1.67
C PRO A 195 9.09 31.31 -2.41
N PHE A 196 8.07 31.01 -1.61
CA PHE A 196 6.78 30.48 -2.06
C PHE A 196 6.16 31.34 -3.16
N SER A 197 5.65 30.71 -4.22
CA SER A 197 4.89 31.39 -5.26
C SER A 197 3.64 30.61 -5.63
N TRP A 198 2.50 31.29 -5.60
CA TRP A 198 1.19 30.74 -5.94
C TRP A 198 1.11 30.10 -7.33
N PRO A 199 1.59 30.74 -8.43
CA PRO A 199 1.47 30.16 -9.77
C PRO A 199 2.21 28.83 -9.90
N CYS A 200 3.44 28.75 -9.39
CA CYS A 200 4.21 27.50 -9.39
C CYS A 200 3.51 26.41 -8.56
N HIS A 201 2.90 26.79 -7.44
CA HIS A 201 2.20 25.85 -6.56
C HIS A 201 0.99 25.22 -7.26
N VAL A 202 0.20 26.03 -7.96
CA VAL A 202 -0.97 25.57 -8.73
C VAL A 202 -0.52 24.70 -9.90
N VAL A 203 0.44 25.16 -10.69
CA VAL A 203 0.94 24.41 -11.86
C VAL A 203 1.48 23.04 -11.45
N VAL A 204 2.33 22.96 -10.42
CA VAL A 204 2.87 21.67 -9.95
C VAL A 204 1.75 20.75 -9.46
N THR A 205 0.74 21.28 -8.77
CA THR A 205 -0.40 20.48 -8.30
C THR A 205 -1.21 19.92 -9.48
N ILE A 206 -1.49 20.74 -10.50
CA ILE A 206 -2.21 20.32 -11.70
C ILE A 206 -1.44 19.23 -12.45
N VAL A 207 -0.12 19.42 -12.63
CA VAL A 207 0.74 18.45 -13.31
C VAL A 207 0.79 17.12 -12.55
N LEU A 208 0.97 17.16 -11.22
CA LEU A 208 0.97 15.94 -10.40
C LEU A 208 -0.36 15.17 -10.49
N LEU A 209 -1.49 15.88 -10.39
CA LEU A 209 -2.80 15.26 -10.52
C LEU A 209 -3.05 14.70 -11.93
N ALA A 210 -2.59 15.40 -12.97
CA ALA A 210 -2.70 14.93 -14.34
C ALA A 210 -1.93 13.62 -14.56
N VAL A 211 -0.70 13.52 -14.04
CA VAL A 211 0.11 12.29 -14.12
C VAL A 211 -0.57 11.13 -13.39
N VAL A 212 -1.07 11.36 -12.17
CA VAL A 212 -1.78 10.34 -11.39
C VAL A 212 -3.05 9.87 -12.10
N LEU A 213 -3.83 10.80 -12.67
CA LEU A 213 -5.04 10.46 -13.42
C LEU A 213 -4.73 9.66 -14.69
N LEU A 214 -3.67 10.05 -15.40
CA LEU A 214 -3.21 9.37 -16.60
C LEU A 214 -2.83 7.92 -16.27
N LEU A 215 -2.04 7.71 -15.21
CA LEU A 215 -1.69 6.37 -14.75
C LEU A 215 -2.93 5.54 -14.37
N ALA A 216 -3.90 6.13 -13.68
CA ALA A 216 -5.13 5.44 -13.30
C ALA A 216 -6.03 5.05 -14.50
N ILE A 217 -5.94 5.76 -15.62
CA ILE A 217 -6.69 5.44 -16.84
C ILE A 217 -5.98 4.34 -17.64
N TYR A 218 -4.65 4.41 -17.75
CA TYR A 218 -3.88 3.49 -18.59
C TYR A 218 -3.51 2.17 -17.91
N VAL A 219 -3.45 2.11 -16.57
CA VAL A 219 -3.07 0.90 -15.82
C VAL A 219 -4.29 0.36 -15.06
N PRO A 220 -4.99 -0.66 -15.59
CA PRO A 220 -6.23 -1.17 -15.00
C PRO A 220 -6.00 -2.08 -13.78
N ASP A 221 -4.84 -2.70 -13.63
CA ASP A 221 -4.52 -3.57 -12.50
C ASP A 221 -3.61 -2.87 -11.48
N ILE A 222 -4.12 -2.68 -10.26
CA ILE A 222 -3.39 -2.10 -9.15
C ILE A 222 -2.16 -2.92 -8.74
N ARG A 223 -2.17 -4.24 -8.96
CA ARG A 223 -1.04 -5.15 -8.69
C ARG A 223 0.20 -4.74 -9.48
N ASN A 224 0.02 -4.34 -10.73
CA ASN A 224 1.10 -3.90 -11.62
C ASN A 224 1.75 -2.61 -11.11
N VAL A 225 0.94 -1.65 -10.65
CA VAL A 225 1.42 -0.40 -10.06
C VAL A 225 2.22 -0.69 -8.78
N PHE A 226 1.67 -1.49 -7.86
CA PHE A 226 2.36 -1.85 -6.61
C PHE A 226 3.63 -2.67 -6.84
N GLY A 227 3.62 -3.55 -7.85
CA GLY A 227 4.79 -4.31 -8.27
C GLY A 227 5.94 -3.40 -8.71
N VAL A 228 5.70 -2.48 -9.65
CA VAL A 228 6.75 -1.59 -10.19
C VAL A 228 7.17 -0.53 -9.17
N VAL A 229 6.23 0.16 -8.54
CA VAL A 229 6.55 1.20 -7.55
C VAL A 229 7.24 0.59 -6.33
N GLY A 230 6.77 -0.59 -5.89
CA GLY A 230 7.38 -1.32 -4.79
C GLY A 230 8.80 -1.79 -5.09
N SER A 231 9.04 -2.35 -6.28
CA SER A 231 10.35 -2.90 -6.66
C SER A 231 11.39 -1.84 -6.98
N THR A 232 10.96 -0.61 -7.30
CA THR A 232 11.86 0.51 -7.62
C THR A 232 11.97 1.50 -6.47
N THR A 233 10.89 2.25 -6.22
CA THR A 233 10.90 3.38 -5.30
C THR A 233 10.97 2.91 -3.86
N SER A 234 10.16 1.92 -3.49
CA SER A 234 10.10 1.45 -2.09
C SER A 234 11.36 0.69 -1.69
N THR A 235 11.88 -0.21 -2.53
CA THR A 235 13.16 -0.91 -2.27
C THR A 235 14.32 0.08 -2.12
N CYS A 236 14.38 1.13 -2.94
CA CYS A 236 15.38 2.18 -2.79
C CYS A 236 15.25 2.91 -1.45
N LEU A 237 14.03 3.32 -1.07
CA LEU A 237 13.78 4.05 0.19
C LEU A 237 13.96 3.21 1.46
N LEU A 238 13.65 1.91 1.41
CA LEU A 238 13.72 1.01 2.56
C LEU A 238 15.11 0.42 2.79
N PHE A 239 15.80 0.06 1.71
CA PHE A 239 17.02 -0.74 1.81
C PHE A 239 18.26 0.03 1.33
N VAL A 240 18.18 0.65 0.14
CA VAL A 240 19.35 1.25 -0.50
C VAL A 240 19.76 2.57 0.15
N TYR A 241 18.84 3.54 0.26
CA TYR A 241 19.17 4.86 0.78
C TYR A 241 19.60 4.85 2.26
N PRO A 242 18.93 4.12 3.18
CA PRO A 242 19.39 4.05 4.56
C PRO A 242 20.81 3.49 4.69
N GLY A 243 21.13 2.44 3.93
CA GLY A 243 22.48 1.87 3.89
C GLY A 243 23.52 2.84 3.32
N LEU A 244 23.21 3.53 2.22
CA LEU A 244 24.09 4.55 1.65
C LEU A 244 24.32 5.74 2.59
N PHE A 245 23.26 6.21 3.25
CA PHE A 245 23.37 7.31 4.22
C PHE A 245 24.21 6.91 5.42
N TYR A 246 24.05 5.69 5.95
CA TYR A 246 24.89 5.18 7.03
C TYR A 246 26.37 5.16 6.63
N LEU A 247 26.68 4.57 5.47
CA LEU A 247 28.06 4.45 4.98
C LEU A 247 28.72 5.81 4.70
N ARG A 248 27.93 6.82 4.33
CA ARG A 248 28.43 8.19 4.08
C ARG A 248 28.58 9.02 5.35
N ILE A 249 27.76 8.77 6.39
CA ILE A 249 27.71 9.62 7.59
C ILE A 249 28.57 9.06 8.73
N SER A 250 28.58 7.74 8.95
CA SER A 250 29.19 7.16 10.16
C SER A 250 30.72 7.24 10.20
N GLY A 251 31.38 7.29 9.03
CA GLY A 251 32.85 7.33 8.95
C GLY A 251 33.55 6.05 9.44
N ASP A 252 32.79 5.00 9.75
CA ASP A 252 33.30 3.72 10.22
C ASP A 252 34.14 3.02 9.13
N PRO A 253 35.20 2.27 9.51
CA PRO A 253 35.91 1.43 8.56
C PRO A 253 34.96 0.38 7.98
N LEU A 254 35.08 0.09 6.68
CA LEU A 254 34.21 -0.85 5.96
C LEU A 254 34.20 -2.29 6.54
N LYS A 255 35.16 -2.63 7.39
CA LYS A 255 35.24 -3.91 8.10
C LYS A 255 34.46 -3.94 9.42
N SER A 256 33.90 -2.81 9.87
CA SER A 256 33.03 -2.76 11.04
C SER A 256 31.76 -3.59 10.79
N PRO A 257 31.25 -4.35 11.78
CA PRO A 257 30.03 -5.15 11.62
C PRO A 257 28.82 -4.31 11.17
N GLN A 258 28.76 -3.04 11.56
CA GLN A 258 27.68 -2.11 11.19
C GLN A 258 27.82 -1.60 9.75
N ALA A 259 29.07 -1.43 9.26
CA ALA A 259 29.31 -1.10 7.86
C ALA A 259 29.00 -2.29 6.95
N ILE A 260 29.36 -3.51 7.37
CA ILE A 260 29.02 -4.75 6.65
C ILE A 260 27.50 -4.92 6.55
N SER A 261 26.76 -4.68 7.64
CA SER A 261 25.28 -4.77 7.59
C SER A 261 24.66 -3.71 6.68
N ALA A 262 25.20 -2.49 6.66
CA ALA A 262 24.75 -1.43 5.74
C ALA A 262 25.03 -1.79 4.28
N VAL A 263 26.22 -2.32 3.95
CA VAL A 263 26.53 -2.80 2.59
C VAL A 263 25.63 -3.96 2.20
N ALA A 264 25.42 -4.93 3.09
CA ALA A 264 24.53 -6.06 2.85
C ALA A 264 23.09 -5.60 2.57
N LEU A 265 22.61 -4.59 3.30
CA LEU A 265 21.28 -4.00 3.09
C LEU A 265 21.15 -3.35 1.70
N VAL A 266 22.18 -2.62 1.24
CA VAL A 266 22.21 -2.03 -0.10
C VAL A 266 22.19 -3.11 -1.17
N VAL A 267 23.06 -4.12 -1.07
CA VAL A 267 23.14 -5.22 -2.04
C VAL A 267 21.82 -5.98 -2.09
N PHE A 268 21.24 -6.30 -0.93
CA PHE A 268 19.94 -6.95 -0.84
C PHE A 268 18.84 -6.13 -1.52
N GLY A 269 18.77 -4.82 -1.24
CA GLY A 269 17.79 -3.92 -1.86
C GLY A 269 17.91 -3.85 -3.38
N VAL A 270 19.13 -3.76 -3.90
CA VAL A 270 19.41 -3.74 -5.35
C VAL A 270 19.02 -5.06 -6.00
N LEU A 271 19.41 -6.20 -5.40
CA LEU A 271 19.08 -7.52 -5.93
C LEU A 271 17.57 -7.76 -5.94
N VAL A 272 16.88 -7.53 -4.82
CA VAL A 272 15.43 -7.71 -4.72
C VAL A 272 14.69 -6.79 -5.69
N GLY A 273 15.10 -5.53 -5.79
CA GLY A 273 14.50 -4.56 -6.71
C GLY A 273 14.66 -4.98 -8.17
N LEU A 274 15.88 -5.29 -8.60
CA LEU A 274 16.16 -5.70 -9.98
C LEU A 274 15.49 -7.04 -10.34
N LEU A 275 15.58 -8.05 -9.48
CA LEU A 275 14.96 -9.35 -9.73
C LEU A 275 13.44 -9.22 -9.85
N SER A 276 12.81 -8.49 -8.93
CA SER A 276 11.35 -8.30 -8.96
C SER A 276 10.93 -7.52 -10.20
N LEU A 277 11.65 -6.43 -10.54
CA LEU A 277 11.35 -5.63 -11.71
C LEU A 277 11.50 -6.43 -13.01
N CYS A 278 12.58 -7.23 -13.14
CA CYS A 278 12.79 -8.09 -14.29
C CYS A 278 11.66 -9.11 -14.45
N VAL A 279 11.26 -9.79 -13.36
CA VAL A 279 10.17 -10.77 -13.43
C VAL A 279 8.85 -10.09 -13.83
N ILE A 280 8.54 -8.92 -13.27
CA ILE A 280 7.32 -8.17 -13.59
C ILE A 280 7.29 -7.74 -15.07
N ILE A 281 8.42 -7.27 -15.61
CA ILE A 281 8.53 -6.88 -17.03
C ILE A 281 8.39 -8.11 -17.94
N VAL A 282 9.02 -9.22 -17.58
CA VAL A 282 8.91 -10.47 -18.37
C VAL A 282 7.47 -10.98 -18.36
N THR A 283 6.77 -10.93 -17.23
CA THR A 283 5.36 -11.32 -17.18
C THR A 283 4.48 -10.44 -18.06
N TRP A 284 4.75 -9.13 -18.14
CA TRP A 284 4.02 -8.25 -19.06
C TRP A 284 4.32 -8.50 -20.53
N ALA A 285 5.55 -8.90 -20.85
CA ALA A 285 5.93 -9.22 -22.23
C ALA A 285 5.31 -10.54 -22.73
N GLN A 286 4.78 -11.37 -21.82
CA GLN A 286 4.18 -12.66 -22.12
C GLN A 286 2.64 -12.64 -22.13
N GLU A 287 2.01 -11.55 -21.67
CA GLU A 287 0.57 -11.29 -21.72
C GLU A 287 0.18 -10.51 -22.99
#